data_AF-A0A3C0BHS5-F1
#
_entry.id   AF-A0A3C0BHS5-F1
#
_cell.length_a   1.000
_cell.length_b   1.000
_cell.length_c   1.000
_cell.angle_alpha   90.00
_cell.angle_beta   90.00
_cell.angle_gamma   90.00
#
_symmetry.space_group_name_H-M   'P 1'
#
loop_
_entity.id
_entity.type
_entity.pdbx_description
1 polymer ?
#
loop_
_entity_poly.entity_id
_entity_poly.type
_entity_poly.pdbx_seq_one_letter_code
_entity_poly.pdbx_strand_id
1 'polypeptide(L)'
;MLLFLFILKEVISMQENTFKCPGIPGAVIFWFFAVYFAGDTIFWIPALYNHIIPLSELIPVIFSIPFIGYLLVKYATAVFLYTSLSKKILSYDGTDATFEQTAKAAKMMQSISVPVASVFAFLITPLLNLAAVQKGAAGFNSMGMIFTCFGSSCIFTVFANVNFLQHYEPYLKWLPLTEKNTALSNNGRGFIVSFFNSLGMVILAAGTTMGYGENDSLLSFVLVHVFPTLMAALLFCVGSTMLQFGGFSRRLHAILDQMSALSH
;
A
#
# COMPACT_ATOMS: atom_id res chain seq x y z
N MET A 1 39.85 37.08 29.21
CA MET A 1 39.92 35.61 29.36
C MET A 1 38.56 35.00 29.72
N LEU A 2 37.87 35.49 30.75
CA LEU A 2 36.52 35.03 31.14
C LEU A 2 35.44 35.26 30.07
N LEU A 3 35.47 36.40 29.36
CA LEU A 3 34.53 36.67 28.26
C LEU A 3 34.70 35.73 27.06
N PHE A 4 35.95 35.32 26.77
CA PHE A 4 36.27 34.42 25.66
C PHE A 4 35.84 32.98 25.99
N LEU A 5 35.95 32.56 27.25
CA LEU A 5 35.42 31.30 27.74
C LEU A 5 33.88 31.27 27.75
N PHE A 6 33.21 32.40 28.00
CA PHE A 6 31.75 32.47 27.95
C PHE A 6 31.23 32.40 26.50
N ILE A 7 31.89 33.10 25.57
CA ILE A 7 31.57 33.02 24.13
C ILE A 7 31.87 31.62 23.59
N LEU A 8 33.00 30.99 23.96
CA LEU A 8 33.26 29.60 23.58
C LEU A 8 32.23 28.64 24.19
N LYS A 9 31.78 28.85 25.43
CA LYS A 9 30.77 28.01 26.05
C LYS A 9 29.38 28.18 25.40
N GLU A 10 29.03 29.39 24.96
CA GLU A 10 27.81 29.63 24.18
C GLU A 10 27.91 29.07 22.75
N VAL A 11 29.05 29.26 22.07
CA VAL A 11 29.30 28.71 20.73
C VAL A 11 29.38 27.18 20.73
N ILE A 12 29.97 26.58 21.77
CA ILE A 12 29.95 25.12 21.98
C ILE A 12 28.55 24.64 22.34
N SER A 13 27.77 25.40 23.13
CA SER A 13 26.37 25.05 23.43
C SER A 13 25.43 25.17 22.22
N MET A 14 25.79 25.97 21.22
CA MET A 14 25.07 26.05 19.95
C MET A 14 25.39 24.90 18.98
N GLN A 15 26.47 24.15 19.19
CA GLN A 15 26.86 23.01 18.34
C GLN A 15 26.26 21.66 18.75
N GLU A 16 25.53 21.56 19.86
CA GLU A 16 25.04 20.28 20.38
C GLU A 16 23.51 20.11 20.40
N ASN A 17 22.78 20.92 19.65
CA ASN A 17 21.41 20.54 19.26
C ASN A 17 21.48 19.48 18.15
N THR A 18 21.90 18.27 18.50
CA THR A 18 21.75 17.09 17.64
C THR A 18 20.25 16.95 17.35
N PHE A 19 19.87 17.27 16.11
CA PHE A 19 18.49 17.17 15.67
C PHE A 19 17.96 15.76 15.96
N LYS A 20 16.96 15.65 16.83
CA LYS A 20 16.30 14.37 17.10
C LYS A 20 15.18 14.16 16.09
N CYS A 21 15.38 13.19 15.20
CA CYS A 21 14.35 12.76 14.27
C CYS A 21 13.10 12.28 15.03
N PRO A 22 11.89 12.77 14.71
CA PRO A 22 10.68 12.32 15.37
C PRO A 22 10.41 10.84 15.04
N GLY A 23 9.83 10.11 16.00
CA GLY A 23 9.45 8.71 15.79
C GLY A 23 8.36 8.56 14.72
N ILE A 24 8.38 7.43 14.00
CA ILE A 24 7.36 7.12 12.99
C ILE A 24 6.02 6.83 13.67
N PRO A 25 4.92 7.53 13.31
CA PRO A 25 3.60 7.29 13.90
C PRO A 25 3.08 5.86 13.63
N GLY A 26 2.40 5.27 14.60
CA GLY A 26 1.84 3.92 14.46
C GLY A 26 0.87 3.76 13.27
N ALA A 27 0.14 4.81 12.91
CA ALA A 27 -0.74 4.81 11.73
C ALA A 27 0.04 4.63 10.41
N VAL A 28 1.24 5.21 10.30
CA VAL A 28 2.11 5.04 9.11
C VAL A 28 2.53 3.57 9.00
N ILE A 29 2.88 2.96 10.13
CA ILE A 29 3.29 1.54 10.20
C ILE A 29 2.12 0.66 9.77
N PHE A 30 0.96 0.84 10.36
CA PHE A 30 -0.25 0.08 10.05
C PHE A 30 -0.57 0.13 8.56
N TRP A 31 -0.66 1.33 7.99
CA TRP A 31 -0.99 1.48 6.58
C TRP A 31 0.11 0.98 5.65
N PHE A 32 1.39 1.09 6.03
CA PHE A 32 2.50 0.50 5.29
C PHE A 32 2.31 -1.02 5.17
N PHE A 33 2.04 -1.73 6.26
CA PHE A 33 1.78 -3.17 6.20
C PHE A 33 0.47 -3.48 5.47
N ALA A 34 -0.57 -2.66 5.63
CA ALA A 34 -1.83 -2.83 4.91
C ALA A 34 -1.65 -2.80 3.38
N VAL A 35 -0.72 -2.00 2.84
CA VAL A 35 -0.38 -2.01 1.40
C VAL A 35 0.04 -3.40 0.94
N TYR A 36 0.75 -4.17 1.75
CA TYR A 36 1.19 -5.51 1.36
C TYR A 36 0.08 -6.54 1.52
N PHE A 37 -0.76 -6.45 2.56
CA PHE A 37 -1.66 -7.55 2.93
C PHE A 37 -3.14 -7.34 2.59
N ALA A 38 -3.60 -6.10 2.35
CA ALA A 38 -5.02 -5.83 2.13
C ALA A 38 -5.58 -6.56 0.91
N GLY A 39 -4.86 -6.55 -0.21
CA GLY A 39 -5.25 -7.26 -1.43
C GLY A 39 -5.52 -8.75 -1.22
N ASP A 40 -4.54 -9.46 -0.66
CA ASP A 40 -4.64 -10.91 -0.39
C ASP A 40 -5.71 -11.24 0.64
N THR A 41 -5.85 -10.41 1.67
CA THR A 41 -6.81 -10.64 2.75
C THR A 41 -8.22 -10.55 2.21
N ILE A 42 -8.49 -9.51 1.41
CA ILE A 42 -9.82 -9.30 0.85
C ILE A 42 -10.11 -10.29 -0.29
N PHE A 43 -9.10 -10.71 -1.06
CA PHE A 43 -9.24 -11.69 -2.16
C PHE A 43 -10.06 -12.93 -1.80
N TRP A 44 -9.93 -13.43 -0.57
CA TRP A 44 -10.66 -14.61 -0.12
C TRP A 44 -12.18 -14.44 -0.15
N ILE A 45 -12.69 -13.23 0.09
CA ILE A 45 -14.12 -12.94 0.12
C ILE A 45 -14.76 -13.18 -1.26
N PRO A 46 -14.35 -12.48 -2.35
CA PRO A 46 -14.90 -12.75 -3.67
C PRO A 46 -14.51 -14.13 -4.20
N ALA A 47 -13.35 -14.69 -3.85
CA ALA A 47 -12.96 -16.02 -4.29
C ALA A 47 -13.90 -17.12 -3.76
N LEU A 48 -14.31 -17.03 -2.49
CA LEU A 48 -15.25 -17.96 -1.87
C LEU A 48 -16.70 -17.67 -2.28
N TYR A 49 -17.08 -16.40 -2.29
CA TYR A 49 -18.45 -15.98 -2.59
C TYR A 49 -18.87 -16.27 -4.04
N ASN A 50 -17.94 -16.17 -5.00
CA ASN A 50 -18.19 -16.45 -6.41
C ASN A 50 -17.79 -17.89 -6.81
N HIS A 51 -17.65 -18.81 -5.85
CA HIS A 51 -17.34 -20.23 -6.11
C HIS A 51 -16.05 -20.49 -6.90
N ILE A 52 -15.08 -19.56 -6.88
CA ILE A 52 -13.77 -19.73 -7.52
C ILE A 52 -12.92 -20.73 -6.75
N ILE A 53 -12.99 -20.66 -5.41
CA ILE A 53 -12.40 -21.63 -4.50
C ILE A 53 -13.53 -22.31 -3.72
N PRO A 54 -13.64 -23.64 -3.76
CA PRO A 54 -14.63 -24.35 -2.97
C PRO A 54 -14.33 -24.20 -1.47
N LEU A 55 -15.37 -23.96 -0.68
CA LEU A 55 -15.25 -23.73 0.77
C LEU A 55 -14.61 -24.93 1.50
N SER A 56 -14.84 -26.15 1.00
CA SER A 56 -14.25 -27.39 1.53
C SER A 56 -12.72 -27.41 1.45
N GLU A 57 -12.13 -26.70 0.51
CA GLU A 57 -10.67 -26.68 0.30
C GLU A 57 -9.98 -25.50 0.99
N LEU A 58 -10.74 -24.58 1.59
CA LEU A 58 -10.22 -23.38 2.23
C LEU A 58 -9.23 -23.70 3.37
N ILE A 59 -9.63 -24.55 4.32
CA ILE A 59 -8.79 -24.90 5.49
C ILE A 59 -7.52 -25.64 5.05
N PRO A 60 -7.59 -26.72 4.24
CA PRO A 60 -6.40 -27.41 3.76
C PRO A 60 -5.40 -26.51 3.03
N VAL A 61 -5.89 -25.54 2.26
CA VAL A 61 -5.07 -24.64 1.45
C VAL A 61 -4.43 -23.55 2.30
N ILE A 62 -5.15 -22.93 3.24
CA ILE A 62 -4.60 -21.91 4.15
C ILE A 62 -3.50 -22.49 5.04
N PHE A 63 -3.63 -23.74 5.49
CA PHE A 63 -2.61 -24.40 6.30
C PHE A 63 -1.56 -25.17 5.48
N SER A 64 -1.52 -24.97 4.17
CA SER A 64 -0.54 -25.61 3.30
C SER A 64 0.85 -24.98 3.44
N ILE A 65 1.90 -25.80 3.31
CA ILE A 65 3.30 -25.33 3.36
C ILE A 65 3.59 -24.26 2.30
N PRO A 66 3.15 -24.40 1.03
CA PRO A 66 3.37 -23.35 0.02
C PRO A 66 2.75 -22.00 0.41
N PHE A 67 1.53 -21.99 0.95
CA PHE A 67 0.85 -20.77 1.34
C PHE A 67 1.43 -20.14 2.61
N ILE A 68 1.80 -20.95 3.61
CA ILE A 68 2.50 -20.45 4.80
C ILE A 68 3.86 -19.87 4.41
N GLY A 69 4.62 -20.55 3.55
CA GLY A 69 5.90 -20.05 3.03
C GLY A 69 5.75 -18.72 2.29
N TYR A 70 4.72 -18.59 1.45
CA TYR A 70 4.36 -17.33 0.80
C TYR A 70 4.15 -16.19 1.80
N LEU A 71 3.29 -16.41 2.81
CA LEU A 71 2.98 -15.41 3.82
C LEU A 71 4.24 -15.00 4.60
N LEU A 72 5.09 -15.96 4.97
CA LEU A 72 6.34 -15.70 5.67
C LEU A 72 7.31 -14.87 4.83
N VAL A 73 7.51 -15.22 3.56
CA VAL A 73 8.41 -14.45 2.66
C VAL A 73 7.87 -13.04 2.43
N LYS A 74 6.56 -12.90 2.23
CA LYS A 74 5.90 -11.61 2.04
C LYS A 74 6.03 -10.73 3.28
N TYR A 75 5.77 -11.28 4.45
CA TYR A 75 5.94 -10.60 5.74
C TYR A 75 7.38 -10.21 6.00
N ALA A 76 8.33 -11.14 5.82
CA ALA A 76 9.75 -10.86 5.95
C ALA A 76 10.19 -9.74 4.99
N THR A 77 9.68 -9.72 3.76
CA THR A 77 9.97 -8.66 2.79
C THR A 77 9.43 -7.31 3.24
N ALA A 78 8.18 -7.24 3.71
CA ALA A 78 7.58 -6.01 4.22
C ALA A 78 8.34 -5.48 5.45
N VAL A 79 8.68 -6.36 6.41
CA VAL A 79 9.47 -6.00 7.59
C VAL A 79 10.87 -5.53 7.19
N PHE A 80 11.55 -6.23 6.28
CA PHE A 80 12.87 -5.85 5.80
C PHE A 80 12.86 -4.47 5.14
N LEU A 81 11.90 -4.22 4.23
CA LEU A 81 11.75 -2.92 3.57
C LEU A 81 11.43 -1.82 4.59
N TYR A 82 10.47 -2.05 5.49
CA TYR A 82 10.11 -1.09 6.53
C TYR A 82 11.31 -0.75 7.41
N THR A 83 11.98 -1.76 7.97
CA THR A 83 13.09 -1.55 8.91
C THR A 83 14.30 -0.93 8.23
N SER A 84 14.67 -1.37 7.02
CA SER A 84 15.81 -0.83 6.27
C SER A 84 15.61 0.64 5.90
N LEU A 85 14.42 1.00 5.41
CA LEU A 85 14.10 2.38 5.03
C LEU A 85 13.88 3.27 6.25
N SER A 86 13.17 2.79 7.28
CA SER A 86 12.94 3.54 8.52
C SER A 86 14.25 3.85 9.25
N LYS A 87 15.20 2.90 9.30
CA LYS A 87 16.53 3.13 9.89
C LYS A 87 17.26 4.28 9.18
N LYS A 88 17.20 4.32 7.84
CA LYS A 88 17.81 5.40 7.04
C LYS A 88 17.08 6.75 7.19
N ILE A 89 15.78 6.72 7.47
CA ILE A 89 15.01 7.94 7.73
C ILE A 89 15.35 8.50 9.12
N LEU A 90 15.45 7.62 10.11
CA LEU A 90 15.74 7.98 11.51
C LEU A 90 17.22 8.33 11.76
N SER A 91 18.13 7.98 10.84
CA SER A 91 19.56 8.30 10.93
C SER A 91 19.90 9.73 10.50
N TYR A 92 18.90 10.57 10.22
CA TYR A 92 19.14 11.97 9.84
C TYR A 92 19.69 12.76 11.03
N ASP A 93 20.88 13.34 10.84
CA ASP A 93 21.63 14.08 11.86
C ASP A 93 21.69 15.60 11.57
N GLY A 94 21.02 16.07 10.52
CA GLY A 94 21.05 17.47 10.10
C GLY A 94 22.14 17.80 9.07
N THR A 95 23.03 16.88 8.72
CA THR A 95 24.08 17.10 7.73
C THR A 95 23.60 16.85 6.29
N ASP A 96 24.27 17.47 5.31
CA ASP A 96 23.97 17.28 3.88
C ASP A 96 24.20 15.83 3.42
N ALA A 97 25.15 15.12 4.03
CA ALA A 97 25.47 13.73 3.71
C ALA A 97 24.35 12.76 4.12
N THR A 98 23.74 12.97 5.29
CA THR A 98 22.59 12.16 5.73
C THR A 98 21.30 12.62 5.05
N PHE A 99 21.20 13.91 4.71
CA PHE A 99 20.05 14.48 4.01
C PHE A 99 19.71 13.73 2.73
N GLU A 100 20.67 13.55 1.81
CA GLU A 100 20.40 12.89 0.53
C GLU A 100 19.95 11.44 0.71
N GLN A 101 20.56 10.71 1.66
CA GLN A 101 20.22 9.33 1.96
C GLN A 101 18.81 9.21 2.56
N THR A 102 18.48 10.06 3.53
CA THR A 102 17.18 10.12 4.20
C THR A 102 16.09 10.51 3.20
N ALA A 103 16.32 11.51 2.36
CA ALA A 103 15.37 11.96 1.34
C ALA A 103 15.11 10.88 0.27
N LYS A 104 16.17 10.17 -0.17
CA LYS A 104 16.03 9.02 -1.06
C LYS A 104 15.26 7.86 -0.41
N ALA A 105 15.56 7.54 0.84
CA ALA A 105 14.85 6.49 1.59
C ALA A 105 13.36 6.83 1.78
N ALA A 106 13.07 8.10 2.10
CA ALA A 106 11.71 8.60 2.25
C ALA A 106 10.91 8.46 0.95
N LYS A 107 11.52 8.82 -0.19
CA LYS A 107 10.94 8.65 -1.53
C LYS A 107 10.73 7.18 -1.88
N MET A 108 11.74 6.33 -1.64
CA MET A 108 11.67 4.90 -1.91
C MET A 108 10.54 4.22 -1.16
N MET A 109 10.31 4.58 0.11
CA MET A 109 9.22 4.04 0.93
C MET A 109 7.83 4.35 0.33
N GLN A 110 7.70 5.44 -0.43
CA GLN A 110 6.45 5.74 -1.14
C GLN A 110 6.35 5.04 -2.49
N SER A 111 7.45 4.97 -3.24
CA SER A 111 7.42 4.50 -4.63
C SER A 111 7.50 2.99 -4.78
N ILE A 112 8.16 2.28 -3.85
CA ILE A 112 8.43 0.84 -4.00
C ILE A 112 7.31 -0.05 -3.43
N SER A 113 6.51 0.47 -2.51
CA SER A 113 5.56 -0.32 -1.73
C SER A 113 4.47 -0.96 -2.59
N VAL A 114 3.87 -0.19 -3.51
CA VAL A 114 2.85 -0.71 -4.43
C VAL A 114 3.43 -1.71 -5.44
N PRO A 115 4.50 -1.41 -6.21
CA PRO A 115 5.08 -2.38 -7.14
C PRO A 115 5.46 -3.71 -6.50
N VAL A 116 6.09 -3.69 -5.32
CA VAL A 116 6.48 -4.93 -4.62
C VAL A 116 5.25 -5.70 -4.15
N ALA A 117 4.24 -5.03 -3.57
CA ALA A 117 2.99 -5.68 -3.20
C ALA A 117 2.30 -6.34 -4.39
N SER A 118 2.30 -5.70 -5.56
CA SER A 118 1.73 -6.25 -6.80
C SER A 118 2.45 -7.49 -7.30
N VAL A 119 3.78 -7.59 -7.17
CA VAL A 119 4.53 -8.80 -7.54
C VAL A 119 4.06 -10.00 -6.72
N PHE A 120 3.83 -9.80 -5.42
CA PHE A 120 3.32 -10.87 -4.55
C PHE A 120 1.90 -11.32 -4.91
N ALA A 121 1.06 -10.44 -5.48
CA ALA A 121 -0.28 -10.82 -5.93
C ALA A 121 -0.24 -11.83 -7.08
N PHE A 122 0.80 -11.84 -7.92
CA PHE A 122 0.98 -12.85 -8.97
C PHE A 122 1.44 -14.20 -8.43
N LEU A 123 2.13 -14.22 -7.29
CA LEU A 123 2.70 -15.45 -6.72
C LEU A 123 1.67 -16.30 -5.96
N ILE A 124 0.58 -15.71 -5.49
CA ILE A 124 -0.41 -16.43 -4.67
C ILE A 124 -1.10 -17.55 -5.45
N THR A 125 -1.52 -17.32 -6.71
CA THR A 125 -2.24 -18.32 -7.50
C THR A 125 -1.44 -19.60 -7.80
N PRO A 126 -0.20 -19.54 -8.33
CA PRO A 126 0.57 -20.76 -8.55
C PRO A 126 0.85 -21.51 -7.24
N LEU A 127 1.01 -20.81 -6.11
CA LEU A 127 1.24 -21.43 -4.80
C LEU A 127 -0.02 -22.09 -4.23
N LEU A 128 -1.19 -21.49 -4.43
CA LEU A 128 -2.47 -22.09 -4.06
C LEU A 128 -2.79 -23.32 -4.94
N ASN A 129 -2.50 -23.27 -6.24
CA ASN A 129 -2.63 -24.45 -7.11
C ASN A 129 -1.68 -25.58 -6.71
N LEU A 130 -0.42 -25.25 -6.37
CA LEU A 130 0.52 -26.24 -5.86
C LEU A 130 -0.02 -26.89 -4.57
N ALA A 131 -0.59 -26.10 -3.67
CA ALA A 131 -1.22 -26.59 -2.45
C ALA A 131 -2.42 -27.51 -2.73
N ALA A 132 -3.27 -27.15 -3.69
CA ALA A 132 -4.43 -27.96 -4.11
C ALA A 132 -4.00 -29.33 -4.66
N VAL A 133 -3.02 -29.33 -5.57
CA VAL A 133 -2.47 -30.57 -6.16
C VAL A 133 -1.83 -31.47 -5.09
N GLN A 134 -1.09 -30.90 -4.13
CA GLN A 134 -0.52 -31.65 -3.01
C GLN A 134 -1.58 -32.31 -2.11
N LYS A 135 -2.81 -31.79 -2.12
CA LYS A 135 -3.95 -32.32 -1.37
C LYS A 135 -4.85 -33.24 -2.19
N GLY A 136 -4.49 -33.51 -3.46
CA GLY A 136 -5.22 -34.43 -4.33
C GLY A 136 -6.44 -33.82 -5.03
N ALA A 137 -6.60 -32.49 -5.01
CA ALA A 137 -7.64 -31.81 -5.77
C ALA A 137 -7.25 -31.67 -7.25
N ALA A 138 -8.23 -31.79 -8.14
CA ALA A 138 -8.08 -31.30 -9.51
C ALA A 138 -7.97 -29.78 -9.42
N GLY A 139 -6.80 -29.22 -9.74
CA GLY A 139 -6.45 -27.83 -9.44
C GLY A 139 -7.54 -26.79 -9.73
N PHE A 140 -7.51 -25.69 -8.99
CA PHE A 140 -8.54 -24.65 -9.06
C PHE A 140 -8.62 -23.96 -10.43
N ASN A 141 -9.72 -23.23 -10.65
CA ASN A 141 -9.83 -22.30 -11.78
C ASN A 141 -8.76 -21.20 -11.64
N SER A 142 -7.60 -21.48 -12.22
CA SER A 142 -6.40 -20.69 -12.10
C SER A 142 -6.57 -19.30 -12.69
N MET A 143 -7.32 -19.19 -13.79
CA MET A 143 -7.55 -17.90 -14.45
C MET A 143 -8.49 -17.01 -13.63
N GLY A 144 -9.59 -17.60 -13.13
CA GLY A 144 -10.50 -16.91 -12.22
C GLY A 144 -9.81 -16.45 -10.93
N MET A 145 -8.90 -17.26 -10.38
CA MET A 145 -8.09 -16.91 -9.22
C MET A 145 -7.10 -15.77 -9.50
N ILE A 146 -6.32 -15.84 -10.58
CA ILE A 146 -5.35 -14.78 -10.94
C ILE A 146 -6.09 -13.46 -11.09
N PHE A 147 -7.20 -13.45 -11.82
CA PHE A 147 -7.96 -12.23 -12.08
C PHE A 147 -8.62 -11.70 -10.80
N THR A 148 -9.25 -12.56 -10.01
CA THR A 148 -9.88 -12.11 -8.76
C THR A 148 -8.85 -11.60 -7.76
N CYS A 149 -7.69 -12.25 -7.64
CA CYS A 149 -6.63 -11.81 -6.74
C CYS A 149 -5.97 -10.52 -7.22
N PHE A 150 -5.61 -10.44 -8.50
CA PHE A 150 -4.99 -9.25 -9.07
C PHE A 150 -5.95 -8.07 -9.03
N GLY A 151 -7.21 -8.27 -9.41
CA GLY A 151 -8.25 -7.24 -9.34
C GLY A 151 -8.48 -6.72 -7.92
N SER A 152 -8.61 -7.63 -6.95
CA SER A 152 -8.71 -7.27 -5.53
C SER A 152 -7.46 -6.51 -5.07
N SER A 153 -6.27 -7.00 -5.41
CA SER A 153 -5.01 -6.35 -5.04
C SER A 153 -4.92 -4.94 -5.62
N CYS A 154 -5.26 -4.72 -6.88
CA CYS A 154 -5.25 -3.39 -7.49
C CYS A 154 -6.13 -2.39 -6.72
N ILE A 155 -7.31 -2.79 -6.25
CA ILE A 155 -8.25 -1.90 -5.55
C ILE A 155 -7.80 -1.68 -4.09
N PHE A 156 -7.60 -2.76 -3.34
CA PHE A 156 -7.38 -2.69 -1.90
C PHE A 156 -5.96 -2.25 -1.53
N THR A 157 -4.95 -2.64 -2.31
CA THR A 157 -3.57 -2.14 -2.13
C THR A 157 -3.50 -0.64 -2.43
N VAL A 158 -4.20 -0.16 -3.46
CA VAL A 158 -4.28 1.28 -3.77
C VAL A 158 -4.99 2.04 -2.66
N PHE A 159 -6.12 1.53 -2.18
CA PHE A 159 -6.83 2.12 -1.04
C PHE A 159 -5.94 2.25 0.20
N ALA A 160 -5.23 1.17 0.56
CA ALA A 160 -4.28 1.18 1.67
C ALA A 160 -3.12 2.17 1.42
N ASN A 161 -2.62 2.25 0.17
CA ASN A 161 -1.54 3.15 -0.20
C ASN A 161 -1.94 4.63 -0.14
N VAL A 162 -3.16 4.98 -0.54
CA VAL A 162 -3.69 6.34 -0.39
C VAL A 162 -3.72 6.73 1.08
N ASN A 163 -4.21 5.85 1.95
CA ASN A 163 -4.23 6.09 3.40
C ASN A 163 -2.81 6.16 4.00
N PHE A 164 -1.90 5.28 3.56
CA PHE A 164 -0.48 5.34 3.94
C PHE A 164 0.11 6.71 3.64
N LEU A 165 -0.05 7.21 2.40
CA LEU A 165 0.49 8.51 1.99
C LEU A 165 -0.16 9.66 2.78
N GLN A 166 -1.45 9.60 3.07
CA GLN A 166 -2.13 10.62 3.88
C GLN A 166 -1.55 10.79 5.29
N HIS A 167 -1.00 9.73 5.89
CA HIS A 167 -0.36 9.79 7.20
C HIS A 167 1.15 10.03 7.10
N TYR A 168 1.78 9.47 6.08
CA TYR A 168 3.23 9.50 5.92
C TYR A 168 3.75 10.85 5.44
N GLU A 169 3.02 11.54 4.55
CA GLU A 169 3.48 12.83 4.03
C GLU A 169 3.44 13.96 5.06
N PRO A 170 2.38 14.11 5.89
CA PRO A 170 2.43 15.04 7.01
C PRO A 170 3.56 14.72 7.99
N TYR A 171 3.84 13.43 8.21
CA TYR A 171 4.96 13.01 9.04
C TYR A 171 6.29 13.50 8.45
N LEU A 172 6.51 13.44 7.14
CA LEU A 172 7.77 13.87 6.52
C LEU A 172 8.00 15.40 6.48
N LYS A 173 7.08 16.24 6.98
CA LYS A 173 7.22 17.70 6.92
C LYS A 173 8.44 18.26 7.66
N TRP A 174 8.99 17.52 8.61
CA TRP A 174 10.23 17.92 9.31
C TRP A 174 11.48 17.77 8.45
N LEU A 175 11.41 16.98 7.36
CA LEU A 175 12.54 16.74 6.46
C LEU A 175 12.54 17.81 5.34
N PRO A 176 13.64 18.55 5.11
CA PRO A 176 13.70 19.60 4.10
C PRO A 176 13.80 19.02 2.68
N LEU A 177 12.73 18.40 2.17
CA LEU A 177 12.71 17.71 0.88
C LEU A 177 12.96 18.69 -0.29
N THR A 178 13.98 18.42 -1.10
CA THR A 178 14.22 19.10 -2.38
C THR A 178 13.31 18.57 -3.48
N GLU A 179 13.05 19.35 -4.55
CA GLU A 179 12.17 18.95 -5.67
C GLU A 179 12.50 17.56 -6.24
N LYS A 180 13.79 17.21 -6.32
CA LYS A 180 14.27 15.89 -6.79
C LYS A 180 13.84 14.72 -5.90
N ASN A 181 13.63 14.97 -4.62
CA ASN A 181 13.30 13.97 -3.60
C ASN A 181 11.84 14.04 -3.13
N THR A 182 11.07 15.03 -3.58
CA THR A 182 9.61 14.97 -3.51
C THR A 182 9.12 13.78 -4.33
N ALA A 183 8.21 13.01 -3.72
CA ALA A 183 7.54 11.92 -4.41
C ALA A 183 6.63 12.44 -5.54
N LEU A 184 6.08 11.52 -6.34
CA LEU A 184 5.28 11.80 -7.55
C LEU A 184 4.37 13.03 -7.38
N SER A 185 4.30 13.85 -8.44
CA SER A 185 3.35 14.95 -8.54
C SER A 185 1.92 14.47 -8.26
N ASN A 186 1.08 15.35 -7.71
CA ASN A 186 -0.32 15.04 -7.40
C ASN A 186 -1.07 14.45 -8.61
N ASN A 187 -0.75 14.91 -9.83
CA ASN A 187 -1.33 14.38 -11.07
C ASN A 187 -0.91 12.94 -11.36
N GLY A 188 0.38 12.60 -11.18
CA GLY A 188 0.87 11.23 -11.38
C GLY A 188 0.26 10.24 -10.39
N ARG A 189 0.04 10.67 -9.15
CA ARG A 189 -0.67 9.85 -8.15
C ARG A 189 -2.15 9.70 -8.48
N GLY A 190 -2.81 10.75 -8.94
CA GLY A 190 -4.21 10.73 -9.39
C GLY A 190 -4.43 9.73 -10.53
N PHE A 191 -3.52 9.75 -11.50
CA PHE A 191 -3.52 8.80 -12.61
C PHE A 191 -3.33 7.36 -12.14
N ILE A 192 -2.33 7.07 -11.30
CA ILE A 192 -2.06 5.72 -10.77
C ILE A 192 -3.29 5.18 -10.04
N VAL A 193 -3.88 5.95 -9.12
CA VAL A 193 -5.07 5.51 -8.37
C VAL A 193 -6.23 5.22 -9.32
N SER A 194 -6.54 6.15 -10.22
CA SER A 194 -7.66 5.98 -11.17
C SER A 194 -7.44 4.80 -12.12
N PHE A 195 -6.21 4.64 -12.64
CA PHE A 195 -5.85 3.56 -13.54
C PHE A 195 -5.96 2.20 -12.85
N PHE A 196 -5.33 2.01 -11.69
CA PHE A 196 -5.38 0.73 -10.98
C PHE A 196 -6.77 0.40 -10.44
N ASN A 197 -7.55 1.39 -10.00
CA ASN A 197 -8.94 1.15 -9.62
C ASN A 197 -9.79 0.69 -10.81
N SER A 198 -9.68 1.37 -11.95
CA SER A 198 -10.45 1.03 -13.16
C SER A 198 -10.06 -0.35 -13.70
N LEU A 199 -8.74 -0.60 -13.79
CA LEU A 199 -8.20 -1.89 -14.19
C LEU A 199 -8.61 -3.00 -13.22
N GLY A 200 -8.50 -2.73 -11.92
CA GLY A 200 -8.88 -3.65 -10.85
C GLY A 200 -10.35 -4.06 -10.94
N MET A 201 -11.26 -3.11 -11.20
CA MET A 201 -12.68 -3.37 -11.39
C MET A 201 -12.95 -4.28 -12.59
N VAL A 202 -12.34 -3.99 -13.75
CA VAL A 202 -12.51 -4.79 -14.96
C VAL A 202 -12.00 -6.21 -14.76
N ILE A 203 -10.81 -6.35 -14.18
CA ILE A 203 -10.20 -7.66 -13.95
C ILE A 203 -10.96 -8.44 -12.86
N LEU A 204 -11.41 -7.79 -11.80
CA LEU A 204 -12.23 -8.43 -10.76
C LEU A 204 -13.57 -8.92 -11.32
N ALA A 205 -14.22 -8.12 -12.19
CA ALA A 205 -15.43 -8.55 -12.89
C ALA A 205 -15.15 -9.80 -13.75
N ALA A 206 -14.08 -9.78 -14.55
CA ALA A 206 -13.70 -10.94 -15.35
C ALA A 206 -13.42 -12.17 -14.48
N GLY A 207 -12.63 -12.03 -13.41
CA GLY A 207 -12.28 -13.14 -12.52
C GLY A 207 -13.48 -13.76 -11.82
N THR A 208 -14.42 -12.92 -11.34
CA THR A 208 -15.64 -13.40 -10.65
C THR A 208 -16.61 -14.09 -11.58
N THR A 209 -16.75 -13.64 -12.83
CA THR A 209 -17.58 -14.33 -13.83
C THR A 209 -17.05 -15.71 -14.21
N MET A 210 -15.74 -15.96 -14.06
CA MET A 210 -15.15 -17.28 -14.30
C MET A 210 -15.49 -18.32 -13.24
N GLY A 211 -16.12 -17.94 -12.13
CA GLY A 211 -16.68 -18.87 -11.15
C GLY A 211 -18.03 -19.49 -11.57
N TYR A 212 -18.56 -19.10 -12.73
CA TYR A 212 -19.82 -19.60 -13.26
C TYR A 212 -19.80 -21.13 -13.50
N GLY A 213 -20.77 -21.84 -12.91
CA GLY A 213 -20.94 -23.27 -13.08
C GLY A 213 -21.84 -23.65 -14.26
N GLU A 214 -21.68 -24.88 -14.78
CA GLU A 214 -22.41 -25.37 -15.96
C GLU A 214 -23.94 -25.45 -15.77
N ASN A 215 -24.43 -25.49 -14.53
CA ASN A 215 -25.85 -25.67 -14.20
C ASN A 215 -26.58 -24.37 -13.79
N ASP A 216 -25.87 -23.24 -13.67
CA ASP A 216 -26.47 -22.00 -13.20
C ASP A 216 -27.02 -21.17 -14.38
N SER A 217 -28.07 -20.38 -14.14
CA SER A 217 -28.44 -19.34 -15.10
C SER A 217 -27.42 -18.20 -15.03
N LEU A 218 -26.77 -17.88 -16.15
CA LEU A 218 -25.78 -16.80 -16.24
C LEU A 218 -26.29 -15.47 -15.64
N LEU A 219 -27.55 -15.12 -15.95
CA LEU A 219 -28.16 -13.89 -15.44
C LEU A 219 -28.29 -13.91 -13.91
N SER A 220 -28.73 -15.05 -13.36
CA SER A 220 -28.84 -15.24 -11.91
C SER A 220 -27.48 -15.15 -11.23
N PHE A 221 -26.46 -15.80 -11.81
CA PHE A 221 -25.10 -15.79 -11.27
C PHE A 221 -24.52 -14.37 -11.25
N VAL A 222 -24.69 -13.60 -12.33
CA VAL A 222 -24.21 -12.22 -12.41
C VAL A 222 -24.90 -11.33 -11.38
N LEU A 223 -26.22 -11.43 -11.22
CA LEU A 223 -26.98 -10.58 -10.30
C LEU A 223 -26.71 -10.91 -8.82
N VAL A 224 -26.53 -12.19 -8.48
CA VAL A 224 -26.37 -12.63 -7.09
C VAL A 224 -24.91 -12.61 -6.65
N HIS A 225 -23.96 -12.93 -7.53
CA HIS A 225 -22.55 -13.10 -7.14
C HIS A 225 -21.66 -11.94 -7.61
N VAL A 226 -21.67 -11.68 -8.92
CA VAL A 226 -20.77 -10.69 -9.54
C VAL A 226 -21.16 -9.26 -9.15
N PHE A 227 -22.43 -8.90 -9.25
CA PHE A 227 -22.90 -7.54 -9.01
C PHE A 227 -22.65 -7.05 -7.58
N PRO A 228 -22.95 -7.80 -6.50
CA PRO A 228 -22.63 -7.38 -5.14
C PRO A 228 -21.12 -7.23 -4.91
N THR A 229 -20.32 -8.11 -5.50
CA THR A 229 -18.85 -8.03 -5.44
C THR A 229 -18.34 -6.72 -6.07
N LEU A 230 -18.87 -6.35 -7.24
CA LEU A 230 -18.51 -5.11 -7.93
C LEU A 230 -19.03 -3.87 -7.21
N MET A 231 -20.21 -3.93 -6.60
CA MET A 231 -20.72 -2.84 -5.76
C MET A 231 -19.83 -2.59 -4.55
N ALA A 232 -19.43 -3.65 -3.85
CA ALA A 232 -18.47 -3.52 -2.75
C ALA A 232 -17.15 -2.92 -3.23
N ALA A 233 -16.59 -3.44 -4.32
CA ALA A 233 -15.35 -2.94 -4.91
C ALA A 233 -15.46 -1.46 -5.33
N LEU A 234 -16.59 -1.05 -5.89
CA LEU A 234 -16.87 0.33 -6.28
C LEU A 234 -16.83 1.28 -5.07
N LEU A 235 -17.37 0.88 -3.92
CA LEU A 235 -17.32 1.70 -2.69
C LEU A 235 -15.87 2.00 -2.27
N PHE A 236 -14.97 1.01 -2.36
CA PHE A 236 -13.55 1.22 -2.07
C PHE A 236 -12.86 2.09 -3.11
N CYS A 237 -13.18 1.92 -4.40
CA CYS A 237 -12.70 2.79 -5.47
C CYS A 237 -13.10 4.25 -5.21
N VAL A 238 -14.40 4.50 -4.97
CA VAL A 238 -14.91 5.85 -4.65
C VAL A 238 -14.25 6.40 -3.39
N GLY A 239 -14.15 5.59 -2.33
CA GLY A 239 -13.49 5.97 -1.09
C GLY A 239 -12.03 6.40 -1.30
N SER A 240 -11.26 5.63 -2.06
CA SER A 240 -9.86 5.97 -2.39
C SER A 240 -9.74 7.27 -3.17
N THR A 241 -10.66 7.50 -4.13
CA THR A 241 -10.72 8.73 -4.92
C THR A 241 -11.11 9.94 -4.05
N MET A 242 -12.11 9.80 -3.17
CA MET A 242 -12.50 10.86 -2.22
C MET A 242 -11.36 11.22 -1.27
N LEU A 243 -10.66 10.21 -0.73
CA LEU A 243 -9.49 10.42 0.11
C LEU A 243 -8.38 11.16 -0.65
N GLN A 244 -8.14 10.78 -1.91
CA GLN A 244 -7.15 11.46 -2.74
C GLN A 244 -7.50 12.94 -2.98
N PHE A 245 -8.75 13.23 -3.34
CA PHE A 245 -9.22 14.62 -3.53
C PHE A 245 -9.22 15.42 -2.22
N GLY A 246 -9.62 14.82 -1.09
CA GLY A 246 -9.56 15.46 0.21
C GLY A 246 -8.13 15.76 0.67
N GLY A 247 -7.16 14.93 0.28
CA GLY A 247 -5.73 15.20 0.48
C GLY A 247 -5.22 16.36 -0.38
N PHE A 248 -5.67 16.44 -1.63
CA PHE A 248 -5.36 17.54 -2.55
C PHE A 248 -5.95 18.87 -2.08
N SER A 249 -7.24 18.90 -1.75
CA SER A 249 -7.95 20.08 -1.26
C SER A 249 -7.30 20.67 -0.01
N ARG A 250 -6.91 19.84 0.98
CA ARG A 250 -6.19 20.29 2.18
C ARG A 250 -4.86 20.98 1.86
N ARG A 251 -4.11 20.51 0.85
CA ARG A 251 -2.85 21.17 0.43
C ARG A 251 -3.11 22.51 -0.23
N LEU A 252 -4.13 22.56 -1.08
CA LEU A 252 -4.50 23.80 -1.77
C LEU A 252 -4.92 24.88 -0.77
N HIS A 253 -5.75 24.54 0.21
CA HIS A 253 -6.14 25.45 1.28
C HIS A 253 -4.92 25.93 2.09
N ALA A 254 -4.01 25.04 2.46
CA ALA A 254 -2.80 25.45 3.20
C ALA A 254 -1.92 26.43 2.41
N ILE A 255 -1.82 26.28 1.08
CA ILE A 255 -1.08 27.21 0.22
C ILE A 255 -1.80 28.57 0.14
N LEU A 256 -3.13 28.55 -0.03
CA LEU A 256 -3.94 29.77 -0.09
C LEU A 256 -3.87 30.55 1.23
N ASP A 257 -3.93 29.87 2.37
CA ASP A 257 -3.81 30.48 3.70
C ASP A 257 -2.42 31.09 3.94
N GLN A 258 -1.36 30.45 3.41
CA GLN A 258 -0.01 31.02 3.45
C GLN A 258 0.14 32.26 2.56
N MET A 259 -0.46 32.24 1.36
CA MET A 259 -0.43 33.40 0.46
C MET A 259 -1.22 34.59 1.03
N SER A 260 -2.39 34.35 1.65
CA SER A 260 -3.18 35.40 2.27
C SER A 260 -2.46 36.01 3.48
N ALA A 261 -1.77 35.20 4.29
CA ALA A 261 -0.95 35.66 5.40
C ALA A 261 0.27 36.50 4.96
N LEU A 262 0.79 36.28 3.74
CA LEU A 262 1.88 37.08 3.17
C LEU A 262 1.42 38.38 2.49
N SER A 263 0.11 38.52 2.26
CA SER A 263 -0.49 39.72 1.64
C SER A 263 -0.91 40.80 2.67
N HIS A 264 -0.79 40.49 3.96
CA HIS A 264 -1.00 41.38 5.10
C HIS A 264 0.32 41.74 5.77
#